data_AF-A0A969NN39-F1
#
_entry.id   AF-A0A969NN39-F1
#
_cell.length_a   1.000
_cell.length_b   1.000
_cell.length_c   1.000
_cell.angle_alpha   90.00
_cell.angle_beta   90.00
_cell.angle_gamma   90.00
#
_symmetry.space_group_name_H-M   'P 1'
#
loop_
_entity.id
_entity.type
_entity.pdbx_description
1 polymer ?
#
loop_
_entity_poly.entity_id
_entity_poly.type
_entity_poly.pdbx_seq_one_letter_code
_entity_poly.pdbx_strand_id
1 'polypeptide(L)'
;MFNSLEDNNHQRIGYQDGVLTNNLMIFQELKDLYQPKSEQKWRSGVKHDCANVMEFYRVDGGFVNRLGELIDLEETFLFPLFKGSDVAQGRTKSTNRYVLITQKCIGEPTENIKDLAPKTWNYINSHAKYLDARKSKIYQNNPRFSIFGVGNYTFSPWKIAICGLYKKLNFRLIGRINNKPAVFDDTVYFLAFDDETTAYQAFMLLNSPLATNFYYSLIFWDEKRPVKTNILNSLNLSALENRLSMAL
;
A
#
# COMPACT_ATOMS: atom_id res chain seq x y z
N MET A 1 -3.45 15.14 -21.93
CA MET A 1 -2.91 14.66 -23.22
C MET A 1 -4.11 14.50 -24.14
N PHE A 2 -4.19 15.26 -25.23
CA PHE A 2 -5.32 15.21 -26.16
C PHE A 2 -5.35 13.86 -26.88
N ASN A 3 -6.52 13.23 -27.02
CA ASN A 3 -6.63 11.92 -27.69
C ASN A 3 -6.59 12.05 -29.22
N SER A 4 -6.82 13.25 -29.75
CA SER A 4 -6.67 13.60 -31.16
C SER A 4 -6.55 15.13 -31.33
N LEU A 5 -6.17 15.59 -32.52
CA LEU A 5 -6.14 17.02 -32.89
C LEU A 5 -7.54 17.67 -32.93
N GLU A 6 -8.61 16.85 -32.90
CA GLU A 6 -10.02 17.28 -32.89
C GLU A 6 -10.64 17.21 -31.48
N ASP A 7 -9.86 16.83 -30.47
CA ASP A 7 -10.34 16.66 -29.10
C ASP A 7 -10.54 18.04 -28.42
N ASN A 8 -11.78 18.49 -28.36
CA ASN A 8 -12.17 19.74 -27.69
C ASN A 8 -12.10 19.64 -26.14
N ASN A 9 -11.86 18.44 -25.58
CA ASN A 9 -11.60 18.28 -24.15
C ASN A 9 -10.21 18.83 -23.80
N HIS A 10 -10.21 20.01 -23.21
CA HIS A 10 -9.00 20.65 -22.70
C HIS A 10 -9.01 20.60 -21.16
N GLN A 11 -7.87 20.25 -20.58
CA GLN A 11 -7.61 20.42 -19.14
C GLN A 11 -6.60 21.54 -18.95
N ARG A 12 -6.89 22.44 -18.01
CA ARG A 12 -5.96 23.51 -17.63
C ARG A 12 -5.07 22.99 -16.50
N ILE A 13 -3.82 22.69 -16.84
CA ILE A 13 -2.78 22.46 -15.83
C ILE A 13 -2.45 23.81 -15.19
N GLY A 14 -2.33 23.84 -13.87
CA GLY A 14 -2.06 25.07 -13.13
C GLY A 14 -1.23 24.84 -11.88
N TYR A 15 -0.54 25.87 -11.43
CA TYR A 15 0.18 25.89 -10.16
C TYR A 15 -0.48 26.92 -9.24
N GLN A 16 -1.01 26.47 -8.10
CA GLN A 16 -1.70 27.32 -7.14
C GLN A 16 -1.35 26.88 -5.71
N ASP A 17 -1.03 27.84 -4.84
CA ASP A 17 -0.71 27.61 -3.42
C ASP A 17 0.35 26.53 -3.16
N GLY A 18 1.35 26.44 -4.04
CA GLY A 18 2.41 25.44 -3.93
C GLY A 18 2.08 24.08 -4.54
N VAL A 19 0.90 23.94 -5.17
CA VAL A 19 0.37 22.67 -5.69
C VAL A 19 0.29 22.72 -7.20
N LEU A 20 0.97 21.80 -7.87
CA LEU A 20 0.78 21.55 -9.30
C LEU A 20 -0.47 20.68 -9.49
N THR A 21 -1.38 21.11 -10.33
CA THR A 21 -2.70 20.51 -10.55
C THR A 21 -2.87 20.10 -12.01
N ASN A 22 -3.47 18.93 -12.24
CA ASN A 22 -3.78 18.43 -13.58
C ASN A 22 -5.07 19.08 -14.14
N ASN A 23 -5.99 19.53 -13.26
CA ASN A 23 -7.16 20.31 -13.65
C ASN A 23 -7.42 21.43 -12.63
N LEU A 24 -7.01 22.66 -12.97
CA LEU A 24 -7.10 23.83 -12.11
C LEU A 24 -8.54 24.20 -11.75
N MET A 25 -9.48 24.07 -12.69
CA MET A 25 -10.89 24.45 -12.45
C MET A 25 -11.53 23.55 -11.39
N ILE A 26 -11.42 22.22 -11.57
CA ILE A 26 -11.93 21.25 -10.58
C ILE A 26 -11.20 21.42 -9.24
N PHE A 27 -9.89 21.65 -9.25
CA PHE A 27 -9.15 21.86 -8.01
C PHE A 27 -9.64 23.10 -7.25
N GLN A 28 -9.96 24.20 -7.94
CA GLN A 28 -10.49 25.41 -7.32
C GLN A 28 -11.87 25.17 -6.69
N GLU A 29 -12.75 24.43 -7.37
CA GLU A 29 -14.08 24.07 -6.87
C GLU A 29 -14.04 23.15 -5.62
N LEU A 30 -12.98 22.36 -5.49
CA LEU A 30 -12.78 21.38 -4.43
C LEU A 30 -11.65 21.76 -3.46
N LYS A 31 -11.22 23.03 -3.46
CA LYS A 31 -10.05 23.49 -2.71
C LYS A 31 -10.23 23.35 -1.19
N ASP A 32 -11.45 23.46 -0.70
CA ASP A 32 -11.84 23.20 0.70
C ASP A 32 -11.55 21.75 1.15
N LEU A 33 -11.46 20.80 0.20
CA LEU A 33 -11.09 19.42 0.48
C LEU A 33 -9.57 19.21 0.53
N TYR A 34 -8.77 20.19 0.09
CA TYR A 34 -7.32 20.08 0.06
C TYR A 34 -6.68 20.39 1.42
N GLN A 35 -5.91 19.45 1.94
CA GLN A 35 -5.12 19.60 3.16
C GLN A 35 -3.74 18.95 2.95
N PRO A 36 -2.61 19.68 2.98
CA PRO A 36 -1.28 19.13 2.69
C PRO A 36 -0.86 17.93 3.54
N LYS A 37 -1.45 17.78 4.73
CA LYS A 37 -1.23 16.67 5.65
C LYS A 37 -2.57 16.23 6.24
N SER A 38 -3.19 15.21 5.64
CA SER A 38 -4.36 14.55 6.22
C SER A 38 -4.03 13.89 7.56
N GLU A 39 -5.01 13.87 8.46
CA GLU A 39 -4.93 13.15 9.75
C GLU A 39 -4.80 11.64 9.49
N GLN A 40 -5.56 11.11 8.54
CA GLN A 40 -5.46 9.75 8.07
C GLN A 40 -4.36 9.65 7.01
N LYS A 41 -3.22 9.09 7.42
CA LYS A 41 -2.03 9.11 6.58
C LYS A 41 -1.88 7.80 5.80
N TRP A 42 -2.01 7.85 4.47
CA TRP A 42 -1.67 6.78 3.53
C TRP A 42 -0.22 6.33 3.71
N ARG A 43 0.00 5.02 3.75
CA ARG A 43 1.31 4.36 3.86
C ARG A 43 1.60 3.55 2.61
N SER A 44 2.87 3.40 2.27
CA SER A 44 3.33 2.42 1.28
C SER A 44 3.35 1.04 1.94
N GLY A 45 3.11 -0.01 1.15
CA GLY A 45 3.37 -1.39 1.55
C GLY A 45 4.85 -1.68 1.79
N VAL A 46 5.10 -2.89 2.28
CA VAL A 46 6.39 -3.33 2.79
C VAL A 46 7.39 -3.50 1.66
N LYS A 47 8.61 -3.04 1.91
CA LYS A 47 9.76 -3.16 1.02
C LYS A 47 10.82 -4.09 1.63
N HIS A 48 11.06 -5.23 0.98
CA HIS A 48 12.06 -6.21 1.38
C HIS A 48 13.19 -6.42 0.36
N ASP A 49 12.99 -6.04 -0.91
CA ASP A 49 13.95 -6.14 -2.02
C ASP A 49 14.61 -7.53 -2.19
N CYS A 50 13.91 -8.59 -1.79
CA CYS A 50 14.42 -9.97 -1.85
C CYS A 50 13.26 -10.97 -1.99
N ALA A 51 12.50 -10.88 -3.08
CA ALA A 51 11.30 -11.72 -3.27
C ALA A 51 11.62 -13.21 -3.28
N ASN A 52 12.80 -13.61 -3.76
CA ASN A 52 13.25 -15.00 -3.80
C ASN A 52 13.21 -15.68 -2.42
N VAL A 53 13.55 -14.94 -1.37
CA VAL A 53 13.65 -15.46 0.00
C VAL A 53 12.46 -15.06 0.86
N MET A 54 11.89 -13.87 0.64
CA MET A 54 10.91 -13.27 1.54
C MET A 54 9.46 -13.51 1.12
N GLU A 55 9.22 -14.01 -0.10
CA GLU A 55 7.88 -14.32 -0.59
C GLU A 55 7.71 -15.82 -0.82
N PHE A 56 6.54 -16.33 -0.44
CA PHE A 56 6.21 -17.75 -0.48
C PHE A 56 4.85 -17.98 -1.10
N TYR A 57 4.65 -19.18 -1.61
CA TYR A 57 3.34 -19.72 -1.93
C TYR A 57 3.01 -20.86 -0.97
N ARG A 58 1.84 -20.79 -0.34
CA ARG A 58 1.31 -21.88 0.47
C ARG A 58 0.93 -23.04 -0.45
N VAL A 59 1.38 -24.23 -0.08
CA VAL A 59 1.08 -25.51 -0.75
C VAL A 59 0.68 -26.54 0.30
N ASP A 60 0.24 -27.71 -0.14
CA ASP A 60 -0.01 -28.83 0.76
C ASP A 60 1.30 -29.23 1.46
N GLY A 61 1.30 -29.20 2.80
CA GLY A 61 2.46 -29.57 3.60
C GLY A 61 3.50 -28.47 3.88
N GLY A 62 3.29 -27.22 3.44
CA GLY A 62 4.19 -26.12 3.82
C GLY A 62 4.16 -24.90 2.90
N PHE A 63 5.34 -24.34 2.63
CA PHE A 63 5.53 -23.16 1.79
C PHE A 63 6.61 -23.41 0.75
N VAL A 64 6.41 -22.92 -0.47
CA VAL A 64 7.44 -22.90 -1.51
C VAL A 64 7.93 -21.46 -1.67
N ASN A 65 9.23 -21.23 -1.53
CA ASN A 65 9.81 -19.91 -1.80
C ASN A 65 9.91 -19.64 -3.31
N ARG A 66 10.36 -18.45 -3.69
CA ARG A 66 10.50 -18.09 -5.11
C ARG A 66 11.73 -18.67 -5.81
N LEU A 67 12.57 -19.42 -5.09
CA LEU A 67 13.61 -20.28 -5.65
C LEU A 67 13.10 -21.68 -6.02
N GLY A 68 11.86 -22.03 -5.65
CA GLY A 68 11.26 -23.34 -5.89
C GLY A 68 11.55 -24.35 -4.77
N GLU A 69 12.08 -23.91 -3.65
CA GLU A 69 12.43 -24.76 -2.51
C GLU A 69 11.21 -24.93 -1.59
N LEU A 70 10.94 -26.16 -1.17
CA LEU A 70 9.95 -26.45 -0.13
C LEU A 70 10.57 -26.14 1.24
N ILE A 71 9.93 -25.23 1.99
CA ILE A 71 10.38 -24.76 3.29
C ILE A 71 9.34 -25.06 4.35
N ASP A 72 9.84 -25.54 5.49
CA ASP A 72 9.10 -25.67 6.74
C ASP A 72 9.41 -24.45 7.63
N LEU A 73 8.41 -23.59 7.83
CA LEU A 73 8.50 -22.33 8.58
C LEU A 73 7.41 -22.26 9.64
N GLU A 74 7.73 -21.63 10.77
CA GLU A 74 6.68 -21.19 11.68
C GLU A 74 5.85 -20.06 11.04
N GLU A 75 4.54 -20.14 11.23
CA GLU A 75 3.61 -19.15 10.70
C GLU A 75 3.69 -17.77 11.41
N THR A 76 4.42 -17.66 12.53
CA THR A 76 4.49 -16.48 13.42
C THR A 76 4.82 -15.18 12.68
N PHE A 77 5.74 -15.23 11.71
CA PHE A 77 6.20 -14.05 10.95
C PHE A 77 5.69 -14.03 9.51
N LEU A 78 4.79 -14.94 9.14
CA LEU A 78 4.24 -15.05 7.79
C LEU A 78 2.87 -14.40 7.67
N PHE A 79 2.73 -13.47 6.74
CA PHE A 79 1.49 -12.71 6.51
C PHE A 79 1.00 -12.87 5.07
N PRO A 80 -0.32 -12.94 4.83
CA PRO A 80 -0.91 -12.93 3.48
C PRO A 80 -0.46 -11.69 2.70
N LEU A 81 0.03 -11.89 1.48
CA LEU A 81 0.56 -10.84 0.62
C LEU A 81 -0.32 -10.61 -0.61
N PHE A 82 -0.74 -9.36 -0.81
CA PHE A 82 -1.32 -8.88 -2.07
C PHE A 82 -0.34 -7.97 -2.80
N LYS A 83 -0.17 -8.21 -4.11
CA LYS A 83 0.63 -7.35 -4.99
C LYS A 83 -0.23 -6.25 -5.60
N GLY A 84 0.41 -5.22 -6.15
CA GLY A 84 -0.29 -4.12 -6.83
C GLY A 84 -1.30 -4.58 -7.89
N SER A 85 -0.96 -5.61 -8.66
CA SER A 85 -1.85 -6.20 -9.66
C SER A 85 -3.11 -6.85 -9.05
N ASP A 86 -2.98 -7.50 -7.88
CA ASP A 86 -4.10 -8.13 -7.18
C ASP A 86 -5.10 -7.06 -6.70
N VAL A 87 -4.59 -5.98 -6.09
CA VAL A 87 -5.41 -4.84 -5.64
C VAL A 87 -6.10 -4.17 -6.84
N ALA A 88 -5.35 -3.86 -7.90
CA ALA A 88 -5.88 -3.19 -9.08
C ALA A 88 -6.95 -4.00 -9.83
N GLN A 89 -6.83 -5.33 -9.81
CA GLN A 89 -7.76 -6.26 -10.46
C GLN A 89 -8.84 -6.80 -9.51
N GLY A 90 -8.81 -6.41 -8.22
CA GLY A 90 -9.83 -6.80 -7.24
C GLY A 90 -9.73 -8.26 -6.76
N ARG A 91 -8.57 -8.90 -6.92
CA ARG A 91 -8.29 -10.24 -6.39
C ARG A 91 -7.82 -10.15 -4.94
N THR A 92 -8.69 -9.66 -4.06
CA THR A 92 -8.34 -9.33 -2.66
C THR A 92 -9.11 -10.15 -1.62
N LYS A 93 -9.93 -11.12 -2.04
CA LYS A 93 -10.73 -11.98 -1.15
C LYS A 93 -9.91 -13.11 -0.52
N SER A 94 -8.88 -13.59 -1.21
CA SER A 94 -7.99 -14.66 -0.74
C SER A 94 -6.66 -14.58 -1.48
N THR A 95 -5.62 -15.17 -0.90
CA THR A 95 -4.31 -15.31 -1.52
C THR A 95 -3.61 -16.55 -0.95
N ASN A 96 -2.87 -17.26 -1.80
CA ASN A 96 -1.91 -18.27 -1.34
C ASN A 96 -0.49 -17.70 -1.23
N ARG A 97 -0.29 -16.41 -1.54
CA ARG A 97 1.00 -15.74 -1.44
C ARG A 97 1.19 -15.20 -0.02
N TYR A 98 2.36 -15.43 0.54
CA TYR A 98 2.76 -14.96 1.86
C TYR A 98 4.07 -14.19 1.79
N VAL A 99 4.27 -13.31 2.77
CA VAL A 99 5.51 -12.56 2.96
C VAL A 99 6.01 -12.76 4.39
N LEU A 100 7.33 -12.83 4.53
CA LEU A 100 8.00 -12.80 5.83
C LEU A 100 8.17 -11.36 6.31
N ILE A 101 7.66 -11.08 7.51
CA ILE A 101 7.72 -9.76 8.15
C ILE A 101 8.63 -9.88 9.36
N THR A 102 9.89 -9.47 9.23
CA THR A 102 10.95 -9.67 10.24
C THR A 102 10.94 -8.66 11.36
N GLN A 103 10.16 -7.58 11.22
CA GLN A 103 10.12 -6.45 12.16
C GLN A 103 8.67 -5.94 12.28
N LYS A 104 8.31 -5.43 13.46
CA LYS A 104 7.06 -4.70 13.71
C LYS A 104 7.22 -3.21 13.46
N CYS A 105 8.42 -2.66 13.65
CA CYS A 105 8.76 -1.28 13.31
C CYS A 105 10.16 -1.18 12.69
N ILE A 106 10.42 -0.07 11.98
CA ILE A 106 11.73 0.15 11.34
C ILE A 106 12.81 0.23 12.41
N GLY A 107 13.91 -0.51 12.20
CA GLY A 107 15.06 -0.52 13.10
C GLY A 107 14.98 -1.51 14.27
N GLU A 108 13.85 -2.22 14.43
CA GLU A 108 13.73 -3.27 15.46
C GLU A 108 14.75 -4.40 15.21
N PRO A 109 15.48 -4.87 16.23
CA PRO A 109 16.35 -6.03 16.11
C PRO A 109 15.61 -7.24 15.52
N THR A 110 16.27 -7.98 14.63
CA THR A 110 15.67 -9.15 13.97
C THR A 110 16.05 -10.48 14.63
N GLU A 111 16.96 -10.42 15.60
CA GLU A 111 17.53 -11.57 16.31
C GLU A 111 16.48 -12.27 17.20
N ASN A 112 15.43 -11.55 17.61
CA ASN A 112 14.30 -12.11 18.37
C ASN A 112 13.57 -13.25 17.63
N ILE A 113 13.67 -13.29 16.29
CA ILE A 113 13.14 -14.40 15.47
C ILE A 113 13.78 -15.72 15.88
N LYS A 114 15.04 -15.72 16.32
CA LYS A 114 15.74 -16.93 16.77
C LYS A 114 14.99 -17.66 17.88
N ASP A 115 14.42 -16.91 18.82
CA ASP A 115 13.75 -17.48 19.99
C ASP A 115 12.26 -17.75 19.71
N LEU A 116 11.62 -16.90 18.89
CA LEU A 116 10.19 -16.96 18.60
C LEU A 116 9.84 -17.91 17.43
N ALA A 117 10.76 -18.12 16.50
CA ALA A 117 10.58 -18.93 15.30
C ALA A 117 11.94 -19.49 14.81
N PRO A 118 12.54 -20.46 15.52
CA PRO A 118 13.86 -21.01 15.21
C PRO A 118 14.01 -21.55 13.77
N LYS A 119 12.99 -22.20 13.19
CA LYS A 119 13.06 -22.68 11.79
C LYS A 119 13.13 -21.51 10.83
N THR A 120 12.34 -20.47 11.07
CA THR A 120 12.36 -19.22 10.32
C THR A 120 13.72 -18.54 10.41
N TRP A 121 14.29 -18.45 11.61
CA TRP A 121 15.64 -17.88 11.78
C TRP A 121 16.70 -18.67 11.00
N ASN A 122 16.66 -20.00 11.07
CA ASN A 122 17.57 -20.86 10.33
C ASN A 122 17.43 -20.67 8.81
N TYR A 123 16.19 -20.60 8.31
CA TYR A 123 15.90 -20.34 6.90
C TYR A 123 16.47 -19.00 6.42
N ILE A 124 16.20 -17.90 7.14
CA ILE A 124 16.69 -16.58 6.71
C ILE A 124 18.23 -16.56 6.72
N ASN A 125 18.87 -17.19 7.72
CA ASN A 125 20.33 -17.27 7.77
C ASN A 125 20.92 -18.13 6.66
N SER A 126 20.33 -19.28 6.31
CA SER A 126 20.81 -20.11 5.20
C SER A 126 20.71 -19.41 3.84
N HIS A 127 19.82 -18.42 3.73
CA HIS A 127 19.63 -17.60 2.54
C HIS A 127 20.21 -16.18 2.67
N ALA A 128 20.98 -15.90 3.73
CA ALA A 128 21.39 -14.54 4.05
C ALA A 128 22.16 -13.86 2.91
N LYS A 129 22.92 -14.62 2.11
CA LYS A 129 23.62 -14.11 0.93
C LYS A 129 22.72 -13.31 -0.03
N TYR A 130 21.44 -13.68 -0.17
CA TYR A 130 20.49 -12.95 -1.03
C TYR A 130 20.03 -11.63 -0.41
N LEU A 131 19.90 -11.58 0.92
CA LEU A 131 19.52 -10.39 1.68
C LEU A 131 20.70 -9.43 1.85
N ASP A 132 21.90 -9.96 2.06
CA ASP A 132 23.14 -9.19 2.17
C ASP A 132 23.53 -8.55 0.82
N ALA A 133 23.12 -9.14 -0.32
CA ALA A 133 23.35 -8.62 -1.67
C ALA A 133 22.38 -7.49 -2.09
N ARG A 134 21.46 -7.05 -1.22
CA ARG A 134 20.49 -5.99 -1.55
C ARG A 134 21.20 -4.67 -1.83
N LYS A 135 20.93 -4.10 -3.02
CA LYS A 135 21.63 -2.90 -3.52
C LYS A 135 21.17 -1.60 -2.89
N SER A 136 19.96 -1.56 -2.33
CA SER A 136 19.38 -0.32 -1.80
C SER A 136 20.10 0.11 -0.51
N LYS A 137 20.54 1.37 -0.46
CA LYS A 137 21.21 1.94 0.72
C LYS A 137 20.35 1.92 1.97
N ILE A 138 19.02 1.80 1.84
CA ILE A 138 18.11 1.73 2.98
C ILE A 138 18.47 0.57 3.93
N TYR A 139 19.04 -0.53 3.42
CA TYR A 139 19.42 -1.68 4.25
C TYR A 139 20.77 -1.53 4.97
N GLN A 140 21.56 -0.50 4.63
CA GLN A 140 22.83 -0.24 5.29
C GLN A 140 22.58 0.31 6.69
N ASN A 141 23.43 -0.05 7.66
CA ASN A 141 23.33 0.39 9.07
C ASN A 141 21.97 0.10 9.73
N ASN A 142 21.27 -0.94 9.28
CA ASN A 142 20.04 -1.44 9.86
C ASN A 142 20.22 -2.92 10.26
N PRO A 143 19.36 -3.48 11.10
CA PRO A 143 19.34 -4.92 11.39
C PRO A 143 19.43 -5.75 10.10
N ARG A 144 20.22 -6.83 10.11
CA ARG A 144 20.65 -7.54 8.90
C ARG A 144 19.49 -7.96 7.99
N PHE A 145 18.38 -8.40 8.57
CA PHE A 145 17.20 -8.85 7.85
C PHE A 145 16.07 -7.82 7.84
N SER A 146 16.41 -6.53 7.90
CA SER A 146 15.42 -5.46 7.93
C SER A 146 14.52 -5.38 6.70
N ILE A 147 13.32 -4.88 6.94
CA ILE A 147 12.30 -4.50 5.97
C ILE A 147 11.87 -3.04 6.22
N PHE A 148 11.31 -2.39 5.20
CA PHE A 148 10.86 -1.00 5.28
C PHE A 148 9.38 -0.87 4.98
N GLY A 149 8.77 0.26 5.35
CA GLY A 149 7.32 0.46 5.20
C GLY A 149 6.52 -0.42 6.15
N VAL A 150 7.09 -0.75 7.32
CA VAL A 150 6.43 -1.53 8.38
C VAL A 150 6.20 -0.67 9.62
N GLY A 151 5.17 -1.01 10.39
CA GLY A 151 4.72 -0.31 11.60
C GLY A 151 3.40 -0.89 12.09
N ASN A 152 2.85 -0.37 13.20
CA ASN A 152 1.56 -0.82 13.75
C ASN A 152 0.44 -0.90 12.69
N TYR A 153 0.40 0.09 11.79
CA TYR A 153 -0.52 0.15 10.64
C TYR A 153 -0.47 -1.08 9.72
N THR A 154 0.67 -1.78 9.65
CA THR A 154 0.83 -3.01 8.85
C THR A 154 0.00 -4.15 9.42
N PHE A 155 -0.18 -4.18 10.74
CA PHE A 155 -0.86 -5.25 11.46
C PHE A 155 -2.33 -4.95 11.76
N SER A 156 -2.86 -3.79 11.36
CA SER A 156 -4.28 -3.46 11.52
C SER A 156 -5.18 -4.45 10.76
N PRO A 157 -6.33 -4.83 11.34
CA PRO A 157 -7.22 -5.85 10.79
C PRO A 157 -7.90 -5.42 9.48
N TRP A 158 -8.18 -4.12 9.32
CA TRP A 158 -8.87 -3.57 8.16
C TRP A 158 -8.01 -2.53 7.45
N LYS A 159 -8.01 -2.58 6.13
CA LYS A 159 -7.24 -1.67 5.29
C LYS A 159 -8.02 -1.26 4.06
N ILE A 160 -7.86 -0.01 3.64
CA ILE A 160 -8.29 0.46 2.33
C ILE A 160 -7.04 0.60 1.47
N ALA A 161 -6.94 -0.16 0.39
CA ALA A 161 -5.76 -0.23 -0.46
C ALA A 161 -6.01 0.30 -1.88
N ILE A 162 -4.98 0.86 -2.49
CA ILE A 162 -4.96 1.28 -3.90
C ILE A 162 -3.57 1.01 -4.49
N CYS A 163 -3.52 0.53 -5.75
CA CYS A 163 -2.24 0.35 -6.43
C CYS A 163 -1.74 1.68 -7.01
N GLY A 164 -0.48 2.02 -6.74
CA GLY A 164 0.16 3.23 -7.24
C GLY A 164 0.39 3.24 -8.76
N LEU A 165 0.46 2.07 -9.39
CA LEU A 165 0.95 1.89 -10.77
C LEU A 165 -0.14 1.92 -11.84
N TYR A 166 -1.41 1.74 -11.47
CA TYR A 166 -2.50 1.64 -12.44
C TYR A 166 -3.15 3.01 -12.68
N LYS A 167 -3.53 3.28 -13.92
CA LYS A 167 -4.14 4.54 -14.36
C LYS A 167 -5.65 4.64 -14.05
N LYS A 168 -6.03 4.27 -12.83
CA LYS A 168 -7.42 4.30 -12.34
C LYS A 168 -7.48 4.38 -10.82
N LEU A 169 -8.48 5.10 -10.30
CA LEU A 169 -8.77 5.15 -8.86
C LEU A 169 -9.63 3.96 -8.45
N ASN A 170 -8.98 2.86 -8.07
CA ASN A 170 -9.68 1.66 -7.61
C ASN A 170 -9.27 1.34 -6.17
N PHE A 171 -9.98 1.92 -5.21
CA PHE A 171 -9.84 1.59 -3.80
C PHE A 171 -10.41 0.19 -3.51
N ARG A 172 -9.82 -0.53 -2.56
CA ARG A 172 -10.26 -1.85 -2.11
C ARG A 172 -10.31 -1.89 -0.59
N LEU A 173 -11.47 -2.19 -0.02
CA LEU A 173 -11.59 -2.56 1.39
C LEU A 173 -11.15 -4.02 1.57
N ILE A 174 -10.20 -4.26 2.46
CA ILE A 174 -9.56 -5.56 2.68
C ILE A 174 -9.47 -5.81 4.19
N GLY A 175 -10.09 -6.91 4.64
CA GLY A 175 -10.02 -7.38 6.02
C GLY A 175 -8.90 -8.39 6.24
N ARG A 176 -9.04 -9.18 7.30
CA ARG A 176 -8.12 -10.30 7.59
C ARG A 176 -8.29 -11.43 6.57
N ILE A 177 -7.18 -12.07 6.22
CA ILE A 177 -7.13 -13.28 5.41
C ILE A 177 -6.60 -14.41 6.29
N ASN A 178 -7.35 -15.50 6.44
CA ASN A 178 -6.98 -16.62 7.32
C ASN A 178 -6.61 -16.15 8.73
N ASN A 179 -7.44 -15.28 9.32
CA ASN A 179 -7.24 -14.63 10.63
C ASN A 179 -5.99 -13.75 10.78
N LYS A 180 -5.24 -13.50 9.69
CA LYS A 180 -4.07 -12.62 9.71
C LYS A 180 -4.32 -11.30 8.97
N PRO A 181 -3.72 -10.19 9.41
CA PRO A 181 -3.73 -8.93 8.67
C PRO A 181 -3.18 -9.12 7.26
N ALA A 182 -3.88 -8.60 6.24
CA ALA A 182 -3.35 -8.53 4.89
C ALA A 182 -2.18 -7.53 4.83
N VAL A 183 -1.11 -7.92 4.14
CA VAL A 183 0.08 -7.09 3.88
C VAL A 183 0.22 -6.85 2.38
N PHE A 184 0.82 -5.71 2.04
CA PHE A 184 1.05 -5.30 0.65
C PHE A 184 2.52 -5.03 0.38
N ASP A 185 2.92 -5.07 -0.89
CA ASP A 185 4.25 -4.62 -1.30
C ASP A 185 4.31 -3.11 -1.56
N ASP A 186 5.51 -2.59 -1.83
CA ASP A 186 5.80 -1.16 -2.04
C ASP A 186 5.20 -0.55 -3.33
N THR A 187 4.33 -1.30 -4.02
CA THR A 187 3.50 -0.84 -5.14
C THR A 187 2.08 -0.45 -4.75
N VAL A 188 1.68 -0.74 -3.51
CA VAL A 188 0.36 -0.47 -2.97
C VAL A 188 0.45 0.60 -1.88
N TYR A 189 -0.51 1.51 -1.89
CA TYR A 189 -0.75 2.44 -0.79
C TYR A 189 -1.98 2.02 -0.01
N PHE A 190 -2.00 2.26 1.29
CA PHE A 190 -3.15 1.92 2.11
C PHE A 190 -3.37 2.84 3.31
N LEU A 191 -4.62 2.91 3.76
CA LEU A 191 -5.06 3.35 5.08
C LEU A 191 -5.33 2.14 5.96
N ALA A 192 -5.15 2.30 7.27
CA ALA A 192 -5.25 1.23 8.26
C ALA A 192 -6.29 1.59 9.32
N PHE A 193 -7.10 0.60 9.71
CA PHE A 193 -8.23 0.75 10.61
C PHE A 193 -8.30 -0.46 11.55
N ASP A 194 -8.69 -0.20 12.80
CA ASP A 194 -8.87 -1.23 13.82
C ASP A 194 -10.27 -1.87 13.77
N ASP A 195 -11.25 -1.16 13.19
CA ASP A 195 -12.65 -1.55 13.12
C ASP A 195 -13.18 -1.56 11.67
N GLU A 196 -14.08 -2.50 11.38
CA GLU A 196 -14.68 -2.69 10.06
C GLU A 196 -15.59 -1.52 9.69
N THR A 197 -16.39 -1.04 10.64
CA THR A 197 -17.40 0.01 10.42
C THR A 197 -16.73 1.30 9.99
N THR A 198 -15.71 1.73 10.74
CA THR A 198 -14.92 2.92 10.41
C THR A 198 -14.21 2.78 9.06
N ALA A 199 -13.66 1.59 8.77
CA ALA A 199 -13.02 1.32 7.49
C ALA A 199 -14.01 1.37 6.32
N TYR A 200 -15.22 0.85 6.51
CA TYR A 200 -16.27 0.86 5.50
C TYR A 200 -16.79 2.28 5.23
N GLN A 201 -17.00 3.09 6.26
CA GLN A 201 -17.39 4.49 6.11
C GLN A 201 -16.35 5.28 5.31
N ALA A 202 -15.08 5.18 5.69
CA ALA A 202 -13.99 5.81 4.94
C ALA A 202 -13.90 5.29 3.49
N PHE A 203 -14.14 4.00 3.27
CA PHE A 203 -14.19 3.41 1.93
C PHE A 203 -15.30 4.02 1.07
N MET A 204 -16.49 4.23 1.62
CA MET A 204 -17.60 4.87 0.90
C MET A 204 -17.28 6.33 0.55
N LEU A 205 -16.69 7.09 1.48
CA LEU A 205 -16.25 8.47 1.23
C LEU A 205 -15.24 8.53 0.07
N LEU A 206 -14.21 7.66 0.10
CA LEU A 206 -13.16 7.61 -0.93
C LEU A 206 -13.68 7.21 -2.32
N ASN A 207 -14.80 6.48 -2.40
CA ASN A 207 -15.44 6.11 -3.67
C ASN A 207 -16.54 7.08 -4.10
N SER A 208 -16.75 8.18 -3.37
CA SER A 208 -17.70 9.22 -3.79
C SER A 208 -17.23 9.93 -5.06
N PRO A 209 -18.17 10.49 -5.86
CA PRO A 209 -17.82 11.32 -7.01
C PRO A 209 -16.94 12.53 -6.64
N LEU A 210 -17.17 13.15 -5.47
CA LEU A 210 -16.36 14.28 -4.99
C LEU A 210 -14.91 13.89 -4.73
N ALA A 211 -14.67 12.79 -4.00
CA ALA A 211 -13.31 12.28 -3.76
C ALA A 211 -12.61 11.89 -5.07
N THR A 212 -13.35 11.24 -5.97
CA THR A 212 -12.86 10.84 -7.29
C THR A 212 -12.41 12.08 -8.07
N ASN A 213 -13.28 13.09 -8.21
CA ASN A 213 -12.96 14.34 -8.92
C ASN A 213 -11.78 15.10 -8.31
N PHE A 214 -11.70 15.15 -6.97
CA PHE A 214 -10.58 15.76 -6.25
C PHE A 214 -9.25 15.09 -6.63
N TYR A 215 -9.19 13.76 -6.60
CA TYR A 215 -7.96 13.06 -6.97
C TYR A 215 -7.65 13.21 -8.47
N TYR A 216 -8.65 13.16 -9.35
CA TYR A 216 -8.46 13.38 -10.79
C TYR A 216 -7.91 14.79 -11.12
N SER A 217 -8.22 15.80 -10.30
CA SER A 217 -7.68 17.16 -10.49
C SER A 217 -6.21 17.29 -10.11
N LEU A 218 -5.66 16.34 -9.34
CA LEU A 218 -4.28 16.34 -8.86
C LEU A 218 -3.39 15.31 -9.55
N ILE A 219 -3.95 14.21 -10.04
CA ILE A 219 -3.18 13.10 -10.61
C ILE A 219 -2.81 13.37 -12.08
N PHE A 220 -1.52 13.24 -12.38
CA PHE A 220 -0.98 13.21 -13.73
C PHE A 220 -0.92 11.77 -14.24
N TRP A 221 -1.92 11.37 -15.03
CA TRP A 221 -2.14 9.97 -15.44
C TRP A 221 -1.15 9.41 -16.46
N ASP A 222 -0.34 10.26 -17.07
CA ASP A 222 0.72 9.91 -18.01
C ASP A 222 1.98 9.36 -17.32
N GLU A 223 2.17 9.67 -16.04
CA GLU A 223 3.28 9.15 -15.24
C GLU A 223 3.27 7.62 -15.08
N LYS A 224 4.46 7.02 -14.91
CA LYS A 224 4.61 5.58 -14.66
C LYS A 224 3.94 5.12 -13.36
N ARG A 225 3.91 5.99 -12.34
CA ARG A 225 3.25 5.78 -11.06
C ARG A 225 2.40 7.02 -10.75
N PRO A 226 1.19 7.12 -11.34
CA PRO A 226 0.40 8.34 -11.30
C PRO A 226 -0.22 8.59 -9.92
N VAL A 227 -0.66 7.52 -9.25
CA VAL A 227 -1.17 7.62 -7.88
C VAL A 227 0.02 7.65 -6.93
N LYS A 228 0.22 8.76 -6.23
CA LYS A 228 1.34 8.98 -5.30
C LYS A 228 0.84 9.26 -3.90
N THR A 229 1.63 8.88 -2.89
CA THR A 229 1.25 9.03 -1.49
C THR A 229 1.03 10.48 -1.07
N ASN A 230 1.74 11.45 -1.65
CA ASN A 230 1.53 12.87 -1.35
C ASN A 230 0.16 13.36 -1.82
N ILE A 231 -0.30 12.93 -3.01
CA ILE A 231 -1.64 13.22 -3.51
C ILE A 231 -2.71 12.51 -2.67
N LEU A 232 -2.51 11.23 -2.34
CA LEU A 232 -3.46 10.50 -1.49
C LEU A 232 -3.61 11.15 -0.10
N ASN A 233 -2.51 11.64 0.47
CA ASN A 233 -2.48 12.35 1.76
C ASN A 233 -2.97 13.80 1.71
N SER A 234 -3.39 14.30 0.54
CA SER A 234 -3.84 15.68 0.41
C SER A 234 -5.36 15.87 0.55
N LEU A 235 -6.14 14.80 0.72
CA LEU A 235 -7.59 14.86 0.89
C LEU A 235 -7.95 14.96 2.38
N ASN A 236 -8.76 15.97 2.73
CA ASN A 236 -9.41 16.10 4.03
C ASN A 236 -10.72 15.30 4.03
N LEU A 237 -10.72 14.15 4.69
CA LEU A 237 -11.88 13.26 4.75
C LEU A 237 -13.04 13.85 5.57
N SER A 238 -12.75 14.60 6.63
CA SER A 238 -13.79 15.24 7.45
C SER A 238 -14.50 16.36 6.68
N ALA A 239 -13.75 17.16 5.90
CA ALA A 239 -14.34 18.15 5.01
C ALA A 239 -15.19 17.51 3.90
N LEU A 240 -14.72 16.39 3.35
CA LEU A 240 -15.47 15.62 2.34
C LEU A 240 -16.78 15.07 2.92
N GLU A 241 -16.74 14.48 4.11
CA GLU A 241 -17.92 13.97 4.80
C GLU A 241 -18.96 15.07 5.06
N ASN A 242 -18.51 16.23 5.56
CA ASN A 242 -19.38 17.39 5.78
C ASN A 242 -20.03 17.86 4.46
N ARG A 243 -19.26 17.93 3.38
CA ARG A 243 -19.76 18.38 2.07
C ARG A 243 -20.79 17.41 1.48
N LEU A 244 -20.59 16.10 1.64
CA LEU A 244 -21.56 15.09 1.21
C LEU A 244 -22.83 15.12 2.06
N SER A 245 -22.71 15.38 3.36
CA SER A 245 -23.84 15.46 4.28
C SER A 245 -24.74 16.68 4.04
N MET A 246 -24.18 17.80 3.56
CA MET A 246 -24.95 19.00 3.19
C MET A 246 -25.64 18.90 1.83
N ALA A 247 -25.28 17.91 1.01
CA ALA A 247 -25.84 17.71 -0.33
C ALA A 247 -27.04 16.73 -0.34
N LEU A 248 -27.36 16.13 0.81
CA LEU A 248 -28.51 15.26 1.06
C LEU A 248 -29.64 16.06 1.71
#